data_AF-A0A4U0N7V0-F1
#
_entry.id   AF-A0A4U0N7V0-F1
#
_cell.length_a   1.000
_cell.length_b   1.000
_cell.length_c   1.000
_cell.angle_alpha   90.00
_cell.angle_beta   90.00
_cell.angle_gamma   90.00
#
_symmetry.space_group_name_H-M   'P 1'
#
loop_
_entity.id
_entity.type
_entity.pdbx_description
1 polymer ?
#
loop_
_entity_poly.entity_id
_entity_poly.type
_entity_poly.pdbx_seq_one_letter_code
_entity_poly.pdbx_strand_id
1 'polypeptide(L)'
;MEKHLTTVKSSIKAGTEQVWQWITGKARWLFQRSHWIVVYGYAFLYMFTGHNKLVNMETFVKGNKHIPVLGQYAEFIGWGIPLLEILLAIVLVSPWRKTQRWALWTSTLLMGVFTLYIALMLLFAEKRLCHCGGVIEEMGWHTHLIFNAVWVGLGMWAIQRLKNYTI
;
A
#
# COMPACT_ATOMS: atom_id res chain seq x y z
N MET A 1 51.21 31.74 18.61
CA MET A 1 49.80 31.98 18.21
C MET A 1 49.31 30.98 17.18
N GLU A 2 50.05 30.72 16.12
CA GLU A 2 49.62 29.89 14.98
C GLU A 2 49.25 28.44 15.33
N LYS A 3 50.03 27.79 16.20
CA LYS A 3 49.72 26.44 16.71
C LYS A 3 48.40 26.36 17.49
N HIS A 4 48.03 27.40 18.22
CA HIS A 4 46.76 27.43 18.96
C HIS A 4 45.56 27.55 18.01
N LEU A 5 45.69 28.34 16.93
CA LEU A 5 44.67 28.48 15.90
C LEU A 5 44.42 27.15 15.16
N THR A 6 45.48 26.38 14.87
CA THR A 6 45.33 25.08 14.21
C THR A 6 44.58 24.05 15.08
N THR A 7 44.85 24.01 16.39
CA THR A 7 44.19 23.06 17.32
C THR A 7 42.71 23.40 17.52
N VAL A 8 42.38 24.69 17.60
CA VAL A 8 40.99 25.14 17.70
C VAL A 8 40.21 24.78 16.43
N LYS A 9 40.81 25.00 15.25
CA LYS A 9 40.18 24.68 13.96
C LYS A 9 39.95 23.18 13.77
N SER A 10 40.88 22.32 14.21
CA SER A 10 40.71 20.87 14.16
C SER A 10 39.63 20.37 15.12
N SER A 11 39.52 20.96 16.32
CA SER A 11 38.49 20.59 17.30
C SER A 11 37.08 20.98 16.83
N ILE A 12 36.92 22.15 16.19
CA ILE A 12 35.65 22.58 15.58
C ILE A 12 35.27 21.67 14.40
N LYS A 13 36.24 21.28 13.56
CA LYS A 13 36.01 20.35 12.45
C LYS A 13 35.58 18.96 12.94
N ALA A 14 36.22 18.44 13.99
CA ALA A 14 35.86 17.14 14.59
C ALA A 14 34.44 17.17 15.19
N GLY A 15 34.07 18.24 15.90
CA GLY A 15 32.72 18.40 16.45
C GLY A 15 31.63 18.52 15.37
N THR A 16 31.90 19.25 14.29
CA THR A 16 30.96 19.37 13.17
C THR A 16 30.78 18.06 12.41
N GLU A 17 31.86 17.31 12.12
CA GLU A 17 31.79 15.97 11.53
C GLU A 17 31.00 14.99 12.41
N GLN A 18 31.22 15.01 13.73
CA GLN A 18 30.49 14.15 14.66
C GLN A 18 28.98 14.45 14.65
N VAL A 19 28.61 15.74 14.61
CA VAL A 19 27.21 16.16 14.48
C VAL A 19 26.63 15.73 13.13
N TRP A 20 27.36 15.90 12.02
CA TRP A 20 26.92 15.48 10.69
C TRP A 20 26.72 13.95 10.59
N GLN A 21 27.64 13.16 11.14
CA GLN A 21 27.51 11.69 11.21
C GLN A 21 26.30 11.26 12.06
N TRP A 22 26.05 11.95 13.17
CA TRP A 22 24.88 11.69 14.00
C TRP A 22 23.56 12.04 13.29
N ILE A 23 23.49 13.20 12.63
CA ILE A 23 22.30 13.64 11.87
C ILE A 23 22.01 12.65 10.74
N THR A 24 23.02 12.31 9.95
CA THR A 24 22.87 11.38 8.81
C THR A 24 22.53 9.96 9.27
N GLY A 25 23.10 9.49 10.38
CA GLY A 25 22.79 8.20 10.99
C GLY A 25 21.35 8.12 11.50
N LYS A 26 20.89 9.15 12.21
CA LYS A 26 19.52 9.21 12.75
C LYS A 26 18.48 9.39 11.65
N ALA A 27 18.77 10.23 10.64
CA ALA A 27 17.94 10.39 9.45
C ALA A 27 17.82 9.08 8.66
N ARG A 28 18.93 8.33 8.52
CA ARG A 28 18.92 6.99 7.92
C ARG A 28 17.98 6.08 8.70
N TRP A 29 18.13 5.95 10.01
CA TRP A 29 17.28 5.10 10.87
C TRP A 29 15.78 5.42 10.77
N LEU A 30 15.41 6.71 10.80
CA LEU A 30 14.02 7.15 10.62
C LEU A 30 13.49 6.73 9.24
N PHE A 31 14.30 6.93 8.20
CA PHE A 31 13.97 6.52 6.85
C PHE A 31 13.90 5.00 6.69
N GLN A 32 14.66 4.23 7.48
CA GLN A 32 14.59 2.76 7.50
C GLN A 32 13.23 2.27 8.03
N ARG A 33 12.64 3.01 8.98
CA ARG A 33 11.37 2.65 9.62
C ARG A 33 10.13 3.15 8.87
N SER A 34 10.32 3.93 7.81
CA SER A 34 9.23 4.51 7.00
C SER A 34 8.33 3.48 6.31
N HIS A 35 8.85 2.29 5.98
CA HIS A 35 8.06 1.22 5.36
C HIS A 35 6.86 0.76 6.21
N TRP A 36 6.92 0.92 7.54
CA TRP A 36 5.80 0.60 8.42
C TRP A 36 4.56 1.46 8.14
N ILE A 37 4.74 2.71 7.71
CA ILE A 37 3.62 3.61 7.36
C ILE A 37 2.83 3.00 6.19
N VAL A 38 3.53 2.50 5.17
CA VAL A 38 2.90 1.86 4.01
C VAL A 38 2.19 0.57 4.42
N VAL A 39 2.82 -0.25 5.26
CA VAL A 39 2.21 -1.50 5.77
C VAL A 39 0.91 -1.21 6.52
N TYR A 40 0.94 -0.28 7.47
CA TYR A 40 -0.26 0.07 8.24
C TYR A 40 -1.33 0.71 7.36
N GLY A 41 -0.93 1.50 6.37
CA GLY A 41 -1.83 2.06 5.36
C GLY A 41 -2.56 0.99 4.55
N TYR A 42 -1.84 0.00 4.03
CA TYR A 42 -2.43 -1.15 3.34
C TYR A 42 -3.38 -1.94 4.24
N ALA A 43 -2.98 -2.19 5.49
CA ALA A 43 -3.80 -2.92 6.44
C ALA A 43 -5.11 -2.17 6.74
N PHE A 44 -5.03 -0.86 6.97
CA PHE A 44 -6.21 -0.03 7.18
C PHE A 44 -7.15 -0.06 5.97
N LEU A 45 -6.61 0.12 4.76
CA LEU A 45 -7.41 0.12 3.55
C LEU A 45 -8.12 -1.21 3.31
N TYR A 46 -7.41 -2.33 3.41
CA TYR A 46 -8.03 -3.63 3.20
C TYR A 46 -9.00 -4.03 4.30
N MET A 47 -8.76 -3.64 5.54
CA MET A 47 -9.75 -3.81 6.60
C MET A 47 -11.01 -3.01 6.30
N PHE A 48 -10.87 -1.74 5.91
CA PHE A 48 -11.99 -0.86 5.59
C PHE A 48 -12.77 -1.35 4.35
N THR A 49 -12.09 -1.66 3.25
CA THR A 49 -12.75 -2.11 2.02
C THR A 49 -13.37 -3.49 2.18
N GLY A 50 -12.67 -4.42 2.84
CA GLY A 50 -13.14 -5.78 3.05
C GLY A 50 -14.39 -5.79 3.94
N HIS A 51 -14.36 -5.01 5.03
CA HIS A 51 -15.53 -4.84 5.89
C HIS A 51 -16.73 -4.26 5.13
N ASN A 52 -16.52 -3.16 4.39
CA ASN A 52 -17.60 -2.54 3.61
C ASN A 52 -18.20 -3.47 2.55
N LYS A 53 -17.38 -4.32 1.92
CA LYS A 53 -17.86 -5.32 0.96
C LYS A 53 -18.63 -6.47 1.62
N LEU A 54 -18.24 -6.89 2.83
CA LEU A 54 -18.99 -7.91 3.57
C LEU A 54 -20.36 -7.39 4.01
N VAL A 55 -20.43 -6.15 4.51
CA VAL A 55 -21.70 -5.52 4.93
C VAL A 55 -22.63 -5.31 3.73
N ASN A 56 -22.09 -4.89 2.58
CA ASN A 56 -22.87 -4.61 1.36
C ASN A 56 -22.72 -5.72 0.31
N MET A 57 -22.64 -6.98 0.75
CA MET A 57 -22.28 -8.09 -0.12
C MET A 57 -23.28 -8.32 -1.25
N GLU A 58 -24.58 -8.15 -0.99
CA GLU A 58 -25.59 -8.27 -2.05
C GLU A 58 -25.35 -7.28 -3.19
N THR A 59 -25.07 -6.02 -2.85
CA THR A 59 -24.80 -4.96 -3.84
C THR A 59 -23.53 -5.27 -4.62
N PHE A 60 -22.47 -5.69 -3.93
CA PHE A 60 -21.21 -6.08 -4.56
C PHE A 60 -21.37 -7.27 -5.52
N VAL A 61 -22.11 -8.30 -5.13
CA VAL A 61 -22.40 -9.46 -5.99
C VAL A 61 -23.28 -9.06 -7.18
N LYS A 62 -24.33 -8.27 -6.96
CA LYS A 62 -25.21 -7.77 -8.04
C LYS A 62 -24.42 -6.94 -9.06
N GLY A 63 -23.52 -6.06 -8.61
CA GLY A 63 -22.63 -5.30 -9.48
C GLY A 63 -21.73 -6.19 -10.35
N ASN A 64 -21.14 -7.23 -9.74
CA ASN A 64 -20.31 -8.18 -10.49
C ASN A 64 -21.11 -9.07 -11.45
N LYS A 65 -22.39 -9.37 -11.14
CA LYS A 65 -23.30 -10.15 -12.02
C LYS A 65 -23.57 -9.47 -13.35
N HIS A 66 -23.53 -8.15 -13.43
CA HIS A 66 -23.75 -7.40 -14.67
C HIS A 66 -22.56 -7.42 -15.63
N ILE A 67 -21.42 -7.97 -15.22
CA ILE A 67 -20.22 -8.07 -16.05
C ILE A 67 -20.23 -9.44 -16.74
N PRO A 68 -20.28 -9.53 -18.08
CA PRO A 68 -20.46 -10.80 -18.80
C PRO A 68 -19.44 -11.89 -18.41
N VAL A 69 -18.19 -11.50 -18.12
CA VAL A 69 -17.11 -12.43 -17.75
C VAL A 69 -17.10 -12.77 -16.25
N LEU A 70 -17.36 -11.78 -15.39
CA LEU A 70 -17.28 -11.96 -13.93
C LEU A 70 -18.60 -12.47 -13.33
N GLY A 71 -19.72 -12.35 -14.05
CA GLY A 71 -21.04 -12.62 -13.50
C GLY A 71 -21.24 -14.08 -13.08
N GLN A 72 -20.64 -15.02 -13.82
CA GLN A 72 -20.62 -16.44 -13.47
C GLN A 72 -19.82 -16.75 -12.18
N TYR A 73 -18.89 -15.89 -11.81
CA TYR A 73 -18.06 -16.01 -10.60
C TYR A 73 -18.43 -15.00 -9.52
N ALA A 74 -19.49 -14.22 -9.71
CA ALA A 74 -19.80 -13.07 -8.86
C ALA A 74 -20.02 -13.46 -7.39
N GLU A 75 -20.61 -14.63 -7.11
CA GLU A 75 -20.79 -15.12 -5.75
C GLU A 75 -19.47 -15.60 -5.13
N PHE A 76 -18.63 -16.29 -5.91
CA PHE A 76 -17.31 -16.71 -5.45
C PHE A 76 -16.40 -15.51 -5.15
N ILE A 77 -16.40 -14.52 -6.04
CA ILE A 77 -15.68 -13.24 -5.86
C ILE A 77 -16.27 -12.47 -4.68
N GLY A 78 -17.60 -12.51 -4.52
CA GLY A 78 -18.37 -11.89 -3.45
C GLY A 78 -17.86 -12.24 -2.06
N TRP A 79 -17.53 -13.51 -1.83
CA TRP A 79 -16.95 -13.99 -0.58
C TRP A 79 -15.42 -13.98 -0.59
N GLY A 80 -14.81 -14.41 -1.68
CA GLY A 80 -13.37 -14.63 -1.78
C GLY A 80 -12.57 -13.34 -1.62
N ILE A 81 -13.00 -12.25 -2.27
CA ILE A 81 -12.24 -11.00 -2.23
C ILE A 81 -12.29 -10.31 -0.86
N PRO A 82 -13.46 -10.10 -0.23
CA PRO A 82 -13.50 -9.45 1.08
C PRO A 82 -12.78 -10.25 2.16
N LEU A 83 -12.86 -11.59 2.12
CA LEU A 83 -12.11 -12.45 3.04
C LEU A 83 -10.60 -12.34 2.82
N LEU A 84 -10.15 -12.30 1.57
CA LEU A 84 -8.74 -12.13 1.24
C LEU A 84 -8.21 -10.76 1.71
N GLU A 85 -8.98 -9.68 1.52
CA GLU A 85 -8.63 -8.34 1.99
C GLU A 85 -8.43 -8.31 3.50
N ILE A 86 -9.39 -8.84 4.28
CA ILE A 86 -9.31 -8.89 5.74
C ILE A 86 -8.14 -9.77 6.20
N LEU A 87 -7.94 -10.93 5.57
CA LEU A 87 -6.82 -11.81 5.89
C LEU A 87 -5.47 -11.10 5.67
N LEU A 88 -5.30 -10.42 4.53
CA LEU A 88 -4.09 -9.67 4.25
C LEU A 88 -3.87 -8.53 5.24
N ALA A 89 -4.92 -7.82 5.64
CA ALA A 89 -4.84 -6.78 6.66
C ALA A 89 -4.30 -7.31 8.00
N ILE A 90 -4.81 -8.45 8.46
CA ILE A 90 -4.37 -9.09 9.70
C ILE A 90 -2.90 -9.54 9.59
N VAL A 91 -2.54 -10.19 8.49
CA VAL A 91 -1.17 -10.69 8.29
C VAL A 91 -0.16 -9.56 8.17
N LEU A 92 -0.52 -8.42 7.57
CA LEU A 92 0.34 -7.24 7.45
C LEU A 92 0.70 -6.62 8.82
N VAL A 93 -0.22 -6.64 9.77
CA VAL A 93 -0.01 -6.11 11.14
C VAL A 93 0.71 -7.11 12.04
N SER A 94 0.73 -8.38 11.64
CA SER A 94 1.31 -9.46 12.44
C SER A 94 2.83 -9.29 12.66
N PRO A 95 3.38 -9.76 13.79
CA PRO A 95 4.80 -9.58 14.13
C PRO A 95 5.75 -10.46 13.28
N TRP A 96 5.22 -11.39 12.47
CA TRP A 96 6.03 -12.33 11.69
C TRP A 96 6.60 -11.66 10.43
N ARG A 97 7.85 -11.17 10.52
CA ARG A 97 8.53 -10.46 9.43
C ARG A 97 8.60 -11.20 8.10
N LYS A 98 8.75 -12.54 8.10
CA LYS A 98 8.77 -13.34 6.86
C LYS A 98 7.40 -13.29 6.19
N THR A 99 6.34 -13.54 6.94
CA THR A 99 4.96 -13.57 6.45
C THR A 99 4.49 -12.17 6.02
N GLN A 100 4.89 -11.13 6.76
CA GLN A 100 4.59 -9.75 6.43
C GLN A 100 5.12 -9.33 5.05
N ARG A 101 6.31 -9.81 4.66
CA ARG A 101 6.84 -9.56 3.30
C ARG A 101 6.00 -10.22 2.22
N TRP A 102 5.61 -11.48 2.43
CA TRP A 102 4.72 -12.17 1.52
C TRP A 102 3.37 -11.45 1.43
N ALA A 103 2.80 -11.05 2.56
CA ALA A 103 1.55 -10.29 2.59
C ALA A 103 1.68 -8.95 1.86
N LEU A 104 2.80 -8.23 1.98
CA LEU A 104 3.02 -6.98 1.25
C LEU A 104 3.13 -7.20 -0.27
N TRP A 105 3.80 -8.26 -0.71
CA TRP A 105 3.84 -8.66 -2.11
C TRP A 105 2.45 -8.99 -2.64
N THR A 106 1.71 -9.87 -1.95
CA THR A 106 0.35 -10.24 -2.32
C THR A 106 -0.59 -9.03 -2.30
N SER A 107 -0.44 -8.14 -1.32
CA SER A 107 -1.20 -6.90 -1.22
C SER A 107 -0.93 -5.96 -2.38
N THR A 108 0.33 -5.79 -2.78
CA THR A 108 0.70 -4.94 -3.90
C THR A 108 0.16 -5.51 -5.22
N LEU A 109 0.25 -6.83 -5.40
CA LEU A 109 -0.30 -7.53 -6.55
C LEU A 109 -1.82 -7.40 -6.64
N LEU A 110 -2.53 -7.65 -5.52
CA LEU A 110 -3.99 -7.54 -5.45
C LEU A 110 -4.47 -6.11 -5.78
N MET A 111 -3.79 -5.09 -5.24
CA MET A 111 -4.05 -3.69 -5.58
C MET A 111 -3.82 -3.41 -7.08
N GLY A 112 -2.78 -4.01 -7.67
CA GLY A 112 -2.53 -3.96 -9.11
C GLY A 112 -3.65 -4.59 -9.94
N VAL A 113 -4.18 -5.75 -9.51
CA VAL A 113 -5.33 -6.40 -10.14
C VAL A 113 -6.57 -5.52 -10.07
N PHE A 114 -6.85 -4.88 -8.92
CA PHE A 114 -7.95 -3.92 -8.80
C PHE A 114 -7.76 -2.69 -9.69
N THR A 115 -6.53 -2.18 -9.80
CA THR A 115 -6.20 -1.07 -10.70
C THR A 115 -6.47 -1.45 -12.15
N LEU A 116 -5.98 -2.61 -12.58
CA LEU A 116 -6.18 -3.12 -13.94
C LEU A 116 -7.66 -3.35 -14.23
N TYR A 117 -8.39 -3.96 -13.31
CA TYR A 117 -9.83 -4.16 -13.43
C TYR A 117 -10.55 -2.83 -13.72
N ILE A 118 -10.25 -1.78 -12.95
CA ILE A 118 -10.90 -0.47 -13.11
C ILE A 118 -10.48 0.23 -14.40
N ALA A 119 -9.21 0.08 -14.81
CA ALA A 119 -8.73 0.59 -16.09
C ALA A 119 -9.47 -0.08 -17.26
N LEU A 120 -9.63 -1.41 -17.24
CA LEU A 120 -10.37 -2.15 -18.27
C LEU A 120 -11.83 -1.73 -18.31
N MET A 121 -12.47 -1.58 -17.14
CA MET A 121 -13.86 -1.13 -17.07
C MET A 121 -14.03 0.29 -17.65
N LEU A 122 -13.08 1.19 -17.41
CA LEU A 122 -13.11 2.55 -18.00
C LEU A 122 -12.93 2.55 -19.53
N LEU A 123 -12.21 1.59 -20.08
CA LEU A 123 -11.92 1.50 -21.52
C LEU A 123 -13.02 0.77 -22.31
N PHE A 124 -13.65 -0.25 -21.71
CA PHE A 124 -14.54 -1.18 -22.42
C PHE A 124 -16.01 -1.13 -22.00
N ALA A 125 -16.35 -0.54 -20.84
CA ALA A 125 -17.75 -0.48 -20.41
C ALA A 125 -18.47 0.74 -21.01
N GLU A 126 -19.16 0.53 -22.14
CA GLU A 126 -19.95 1.56 -22.84
C GLU A 126 -21.09 2.16 -21.98
N LYS A 127 -21.63 1.37 -21.04
CA LYS A 127 -22.48 1.85 -19.96
C LYS A 127 -21.75 1.61 -18.64
N ARG A 128 -21.34 2.68 -17.95
CA ARG A 128 -20.88 2.58 -16.57
C ARG A 128 -21.96 1.84 -15.79
N LEU A 129 -21.63 0.68 -15.22
CA LEU A 129 -22.57 -0.15 -14.48
C LEU A 129 -23.29 0.76 -13.48
N CYS A 130 -24.60 0.94 -13.69
CA CYS A 130 -25.42 1.88 -12.93
C CYS A 130 -25.26 1.56 -11.44
N HIS A 131 -24.62 2.42 -10.66
CA HIS A 131 -24.62 2.49 -9.19
C HIS A 131 -24.64 1.16 -8.39
N CYS A 132 -24.03 0.09 -8.90
CA CYS A 132 -24.04 -1.25 -8.27
C CYS A 132 -22.69 -1.60 -7.60
N GLY A 133 -21.81 -0.62 -7.40
CA GLY A 133 -20.42 -0.84 -7.00
C GLY A 133 -20.17 -0.80 -5.49
N GLY A 134 -21.11 -0.29 -4.70
CA GLY A 134 -20.94 -0.11 -3.26
C GLY A 134 -20.09 1.13 -2.91
N VAL A 135 -19.58 1.20 -1.67
CA VAL A 135 -19.00 2.40 -1.00
C VAL A 135 -17.89 3.15 -1.78
N ILE A 136 -17.30 2.59 -2.84
CA ILE A 136 -16.34 3.28 -3.71
C ILE A 136 -17.05 4.16 -4.77
N GLU A 137 -18.38 4.26 -4.74
CA GLU A 137 -19.15 5.18 -5.58
C GLU A 137 -18.94 6.66 -5.28
N GLU A 138 -18.44 7.03 -4.09
CA GLU A 138 -18.32 8.44 -3.70
C GLU A 138 -17.10 9.15 -4.30
N MET A 139 -16.03 8.44 -4.69
CA MET A 139 -14.76 9.07 -5.13
C MET A 139 -14.66 9.29 -6.64
N GLY A 140 -15.48 8.62 -7.44
CA GLY A 140 -15.40 8.62 -8.90
C GLY A 140 -14.30 7.70 -9.47
N TRP A 141 -14.59 7.11 -10.64
CA TRP A 141 -13.77 6.05 -11.25
C TRP A 141 -12.32 6.47 -11.55
N HIS A 142 -12.10 7.69 -12.09
CA HIS A 142 -10.75 8.17 -12.41
C HIS A 142 -9.93 8.45 -11.14
N THR A 143 -10.53 9.08 -10.13
CA THR A 143 -9.89 9.32 -8.83
C THR A 143 -9.50 8.01 -8.19
N HIS A 144 -10.38 7.01 -8.22
CA HIS A 144 -10.10 5.71 -7.65
C HIS A 144 -8.99 4.95 -8.40
N LEU A 145 -8.94 5.06 -9.73
CA LEU A 145 -7.83 4.51 -10.51
C LEU A 145 -6.48 5.13 -10.09
N ILE A 146 -6.42 6.46 -9.96
CA ILE A 146 -5.21 7.18 -9.51
C ILE A 146 -4.86 6.76 -8.08
N PHE A 147 -5.85 6.66 -7.19
CA PHE A 147 -5.66 6.22 -5.81
C PHE A 147 -5.01 4.83 -5.75
N ASN A 148 -5.55 3.84 -6.46
CA ASN A 148 -4.96 2.49 -6.46
C ASN A 148 -3.57 2.48 -7.09
N ALA A 149 -3.34 3.23 -8.16
CA ALA A 149 -2.02 3.33 -8.80
C ALA A 149 -0.95 3.92 -7.86
N VAL A 150 -1.30 4.94 -7.07
CA VAL A 150 -0.43 5.49 -6.02
C VAL A 150 -0.09 4.42 -4.99
N TRP A 151 -1.08 3.66 -4.52
CA TRP A 151 -0.84 2.57 -3.57
C TRP A 151 0.06 1.48 -4.13
N VAL A 152 -0.14 1.06 -5.38
CA VAL A 152 0.77 0.12 -6.06
C VAL A 152 2.21 0.65 -6.06
N GLY A 153 2.41 1.94 -6.37
CA GLY A 153 3.72 2.59 -6.29
C GLY A 153 4.34 2.56 -4.89
N LEU A 154 3.56 2.88 -3.87
CA LEU A 154 3.98 2.83 -2.46
C LEU A 154 4.32 1.40 -2.01
N GLY A 155 3.53 0.41 -2.43
CA GLY A 155 3.78 -1.01 -2.16
C GLY A 155 5.10 -1.48 -2.76
N MET A 156 5.34 -1.17 -4.05
CA MET A 156 6.62 -1.47 -4.71
C MET A 156 7.81 -0.82 -4.01
N TRP A 157 7.68 0.45 -3.60
CA TRP A 157 8.72 1.15 -2.85
C TRP A 157 8.99 0.47 -1.50
N ALA A 158 7.95 0.12 -0.74
CA ALA A 158 8.10 -0.54 0.56
C ALA A 158 8.78 -1.92 0.43
N ILE A 159 8.46 -2.68 -0.62
CA ILE A 159 9.08 -3.97 -0.94
C ILE A 159 10.58 -3.82 -1.25
N GLN A 160 10.96 -2.84 -2.08
CA GLN A 160 12.36 -2.58 -2.41
C GLN A 160 13.16 -2.21 -1.14
N ARG A 161 12.55 -1.44 -0.23
CA ARG A 161 13.17 -1.13 1.06
C ARG A 161 13.34 -2.37 1.92
N LEU A 162 12.35 -3.26 2.00
CA LEU A 162 12.43 -4.49 2.77
C LEU A 162 13.53 -5.45 2.28
N LYS A 163 13.82 -5.51 0.98
CA LYS A 163 14.94 -6.31 0.43
C LYS A 163 16.29 -5.86 0.97
N ASN A 164 16.52 -4.55 1.05
CA ASN A 164 17.80 -3.96 1.44
C ASN A 164 18.16 -4.14 2.94
N TYR A 165 17.29 -4.75 3.76
CA TYR A 165 17.54 -5.09 5.18
C TYR A 165 17.88 -6.56 5.43
N THR A 166 17.87 -7.40 4.41
CA THR A 166 18.04 -8.87 4.56
C THR A 166 19.39 -9.36 4.08
N ILE A 167 20.39 -8.48 4.10
CA ILE A 167 21.80 -8.83 3.87
C ILE A 167 22.52 -8.60 5.18
#